data_AF-A0AA39IP54-F1
#
_entry.id   AF-A0AA39IP54-F1
#
_cell.length_a   1.000
_cell.length_b   1.000
_cell.length_c   1.000
_cell.angle_alpha   90.00
_cell.angle_beta   90.00
_cell.angle_gamma   90.00
#
_symmetry.space_group_name_H-M   'P 1'
#
loop_
_entity.id
_entity.type
_entity.pdbx_description
1 polymer ?
#
loop_
_entity_poly.entity_id
_entity_poly.type
_entity_poly.pdbx_seq_one_letter_code
_entity_poly.pdbx_strand_id
1 'polypeptide(L)'
;MFLRFFIGLYNLSIAMIFIPANISIIWIICKTQRLRKFWSYRIMANIAIINGIELIVVLSAGLMSLLNMEFPTSASIGLHFWSTATEVLLSFMLATNRLFVMVQLARFDKPLIYKTMLMVTWSIGLLAIYPICTITKIFYDLEAHRYNVEYNRFFSKIRLCVTSTILVLSAIMYTVIVLKISFQRKKIISEDAKLFVQALLPFVWLLFRVISSHFLFARSLLGETLETLVFVIFGRSLPAFHFIVYMVFNRTLRNEVRKLLRLKKKPKVVHVKKMKSTVATVCSSP
;
A
#
# COMPACT_ATOMS: atom_id res chain seq x y z
N MET A 1 -21.19 -12.59 -20.83
CA MET A 1 -21.27 -13.58 -19.72
C MET A 1 -19.89 -13.90 -19.11
N PHE A 2 -18.90 -14.34 -19.89
CA PHE A 2 -17.55 -14.65 -19.38
C PHE A 2 -16.89 -13.50 -18.59
N LEU A 3 -16.86 -12.30 -19.17
CA LEU A 3 -16.25 -11.11 -18.55
C LEU A 3 -16.81 -10.83 -17.14
N ARG A 4 -18.14 -10.90 -17.00
CA ARG A 4 -18.86 -10.73 -15.75
C ARG A 4 -18.41 -11.73 -14.67
N PHE A 5 -18.39 -13.02 -15.00
CA PHE A 5 -17.94 -14.06 -14.07
C PHE A 5 -16.47 -13.89 -13.69
N PHE A 6 -15.61 -13.59 -14.66
CA PHE A 6 -14.20 -13.35 -14.42
C PHE A 6 -13.98 -12.18 -13.44
N ILE A 7 -14.57 -11.01 -13.70
CA ILE A 7 -14.41 -9.82 -12.86
C ILE A 7 -14.99 -10.05 -11.46
N GLY A 8 -16.18 -10.66 -11.38
CA GLY A 8 -16.81 -11.00 -10.11
C GLY A 8 -15.91 -11.91 -9.25
N LEU A 9 -15.47 -13.05 -9.80
CA LEU A 9 -14.63 -14.01 -9.10
C LEU A 9 -13.25 -13.42 -8.75
N TYR A 10 -12.65 -12.62 -9.63
CA TYR A 10 -11.39 -11.94 -9.39
C TYR A 10 -11.46 -11.01 -8.17
N ASN A 11 -12.45 -10.11 -8.16
CA ASN A 11 -12.65 -9.17 -7.05
C ASN A 11 -12.93 -9.88 -5.73
N LEU A 12 -13.81 -10.89 -5.74
CA LEU A 12 -14.15 -11.67 -4.55
C LEU A 12 -12.92 -12.39 -4.00
N SER A 13 -12.14 -13.02 -4.87
CA SER A 13 -10.91 -13.73 -4.47
C SER A 13 -9.90 -12.78 -3.86
N ILE A 14 -9.70 -11.60 -4.47
CA ILE A 14 -8.80 -10.58 -3.93
C ILE A 14 -9.28 -10.09 -2.56
N ALA A 15 -10.54 -9.73 -2.42
CA ALA A 15 -11.08 -9.25 -1.14
C ALA A 15 -10.94 -10.31 -0.03
N MET A 16 -11.37 -11.55 -0.31
CA MET A 16 -11.36 -12.63 0.70
C MET A 16 -9.95 -13.02 1.15
N ILE A 17 -8.96 -12.94 0.26
CA ILE A 17 -7.56 -13.25 0.61
C ILE A 17 -6.90 -12.06 1.30
N PHE A 18 -7.05 -10.84 0.77
CA PHE A 18 -6.23 -9.71 1.18
C PHE A 18 -6.83 -8.89 2.34
N ILE A 19 -8.13 -8.98 2.64
CA ILE A 19 -8.69 -8.39 3.86
C ILE A 19 -8.03 -9.00 5.12
N PRO A 20 -8.07 -10.32 5.35
CA PRO A 20 -7.44 -10.91 6.54
C PRO A 20 -5.92 -10.72 6.53
N ALA A 21 -5.31 -10.66 5.34
CA ALA A 21 -3.88 -10.39 5.18
C ALA A 21 -3.49 -8.97 5.65
N ASN A 22 -4.24 -7.94 5.24
CA ASN A 22 -4.03 -6.55 5.69
C ASN A 22 -4.30 -6.40 7.20
N ILE A 23 -5.37 -7.02 7.71
CA ILE A 23 -5.66 -7.06 9.16
C ILE A 23 -4.48 -7.68 9.93
N SER A 24 -3.88 -8.76 9.40
CA SER A 24 -2.71 -9.40 10.01
C SER A 24 -1.50 -8.46 10.06
N ILE A 25 -1.24 -7.67 9.02
CA ILE A 25 -0.16 -6.66 9.02
C ILE A 25 -0.41 -5.61 10.10
N ILE A 26 -1.63 -5.05 10.16
CA ILE A 26 -2.01 -4.04 11.16
C ILE A 26 -1.80 -4.61 12.56
N TRP A 27 -2.31 -5.80 12.82
CA TRP A 27 -2.18 -6.49 14.09
C TRP A 27 -0.72 -6.70 14.51
N ILE A 28 0.11 -7.19 13.60
CA ILE A 28 1.53 -7.45 13.86
C ILE A 28 2.29 -6.17 14.19
N ILE A 29 2.06 -5.10 13.42
CA ILE A 29 2.69 -3.81 13.66
C ILE A 29 2.22 -3.24 15.00
N CYS A 30 0.93 -3.29 15.30
CA CYS A 30 0.37 -2.82 16.57
C CYS A 30 0.90 -3.60 17.78
N LYS A 31 1.07 -4.93 17.66
CA LYS A 31 1.55 -5.80 18.74
C LYS A 31 3.06 -5.70 18.97
N THR A 32 3.85 -5.52 17.91
CA THR A 32 5.32 -5.60 17.99
C THR A 32 5.94 -4.24 18.29
N GLN A 33 6.30 -3.98 19.56
CA GLN A 33 6.89 -2.71 19.98
C GLN A 33 8.11 -2.27 19.14
N ARG A 34 8.98 -3.22 18.75
CA ARG A 34 10.15 -2.96 17.91
C ARG A 34 9.77 -2.36 16.54
N LEU A 35 8.70 -2.85 15.90
CA LEU A 35 8.23 -2.33 14.63
C LEU A 35 7.63 -0.93 14.80
N ARG A 36 6.82 -0.73 15.85
CA ARG A 36 6.25 0.58 16.17
C ARG A 36 7.28 1.65 16.46
N LYS A 37 8.53 1.31 16.78
CA LYS A 37 9.57 2.32 16.98
C LYS A 37 9.84 3.13 15.70
N PHE A 38 9.69 2.54 14.52
CA PHE A 38 9.96 3.22 13.26
C PHE A 38 8.67 3.78 12.63
N TRP A 39 8.73 5.04 12.19
CA TRP A 39 7.61 5.73 11.55
C TRP A 39 7.14 5.07 10.26
N SER A 40 8.05 4.51 9.48
CA SER A 40 7.69 3.79 8.26
C SER A 40 6.70 2.64 8.48
N TYR A 41 6.87 1.83 9.53
CA TYR A 41 5.90 0.77 9.84
C TYR A 41 4.56 1.35 10.29
N ARG A 42 4.54 2.48 11.01
CA ARG A 42 3.29 3.16 11.38
C ARG A 42 2.54 3.66 10.15
N ILE A 43 3.25 4.25 9.18
CA ILE A 43 2.68 4.70 7.90
C ILE A 43 2.15 3.48 7.13
N MET A 44 2.92 2.39 7.02
CA MET A 44 2.48 1.15 6.37
C MET A 44 1.24 0.54 7.02
N ALA A 45 1.09 0.63 8.35
CA ALA A 45 -0.12 0.19 9.03
C ALA A 45 -1.34 1.05 8.65
N ASN A 46 -1.17 2.37 8.52
CA ASN A 46 -2.25 3.25 8.04
C ASN A 46 -2.62 2.94 6.58
N ILE A 47 -1.63 2.70 5.72
CA ILE A 47 -1.87 2.25 4.33
C ILE A 47 -2.64 0.92 4.34
N ALA A 48 -2.27 -0.03 5.20
CA ALA A 48 -2.98 -1.31 5.33
C ALA A 48 -4.44 -1.15 5.81
N ILE A 49 -4.73 -0.16 6.68
CA ILE A 49 -6.11 0.17 7.08
C ILE A 49 -6.91 0.67 5.87
N ILE A 50 -6.35 1.63 5.13
CA ILE A 50 -6.99 2.18 3.92
C ILE A 50 -7.19 1.11 2.85
N ASN A 51 -6.19 0.25 2.62
CA ASN A 51 -6.30 -0.92 1.76
C ASN A 51 -7.40 -1.88 2.19
N GLY A 52 -7.56 -2.12 3.50
CA GLY A 52 -8.64 -2.94 4.04
C GLY A 52 -10.03 -2.36 3.72
N ILE A 53 -10.18 -1.04 3.87
CA ILE A 53 -11.41 -0.32 3.52
C ILE A 53 -11.67 -0.38 2.01
N GLU A 54 -10.65 -0.17 1.18
CA GLU A 54 -10.76 -0.29 -0.26
C GLU A 54 -11.17 -1.70 -0.71
N LEU A 55 -10.65 -2.74 -0.05
CA LEU A 55 -11.04 -4.12 -0.34
C LEU A 55 -12.52 -4.42 -0.04
N ILE A 56 -13.17 -3.67 0.87
CA ILE A 56 -14.62 -3.75 1.08
C ILE A 56 -15.37 -3.21 -0.15
N VAL A 57 -14.87 -2.13 -0.76
CA VAL A 57 -15.41 -1.59 -2.01
C VAL A 57 -15.20 -2.58 -3.16
N VAL A 58 -14.03 -3.22 -3.23
CA VAL A 58 -13.74 -4.28 -4.22
C VAL A 58 -14.67 -5.48 -4.02
N LEU A 59 -14.93 -5.89 -2.78
CA LEU A 59 -15.87 -6.97 -2.45
C LEU A 59 -17.28 -6.63 -2.95
N SER A 60 -17.76 -5.43 -2.63
CA SER A 60 -19.06 -4.92 -3.08
C SER A 60 -19.19 -4.95 -4.61
N ALA A 61 -18.18 -4.45 -5.33
CA ALA A 61 -18.14 -4.50 -6.80
C ALA A 61 -18.11 -5.94 -7.35
N GLY A 62 -17.41 -6.86 -6.68
CA GLY A 62 -17.38 -8.28 -7.01
C GLY A 62 -18.76 -8.91 -6.90
N LEU A 63 -19.48 -8.65 -5.81
CA LEU A 63 -20.85 -9.13 -5.60
C LEU A 63 -21.84 -8.54 -6.61
N MET A 64 -21.81 -7.22 -6.83
CA MET A 64 -22.68 -6.56 -7.83
C MET A 64 -22.46 -7.14 -9.24
N SER A 65 -21.21 -7.36 -9.62
CA SER A 65 -20.86 -7.98 -10.91
C SER A 65 -21.35 -9.42 -11.00
N LEU A 66 -21.10 -10.23 -9.96
CA LEU A 66 -21.49 -11.64 -9.96
C LEU A 66 -23.02 -11.80 -9.98
N LEU A 67 -23.75 -10.99 -9.23
CA LEU A 67 -25.20 -11.07 -9.10
C LEU A 67 -25.96 -10.32 -10.20
N ASN A 68 -25.28 -9.47 -10.98
CA ASN A 68 -25.91 -8.56 -11.95
C ASN A 68 -26.92 -7.59 -11.32
N MET A 69 -26.64 -7.15 -10.09
CA MET A 69 -27.57 -6.33 -9.33
C MET A 69 -26.81 -5.17 -8.70
N GLU A 70 -27.40 -3.98 -8.77
CA GLU A 70 -26.89 -2.80 -8.09
C GLU A 70 -27.31 -2.83 -6.62
N PHE A 71 -26.35 -2.66 -5.70
CA PHE A 71 -26.64 -2.36 -4.30
C PHE A 71 -26.54 -0.85 -4.04
N PRO A 72 -26.97 -0.35 -2.87
CA PRO A 72 -26.74 1.05 -2.49
C PRO A 72 -25.25 1.43 -2.61
N THR A 73 -24.95 2.30 -3.57
CA THR A 73 -23.58 2.61 -4.01
C THR A 73 -22.97 3.81 -3.30
N SER A 74 -23.77 4.66 -2.66
CA SER A 74 -23.32 5.92 -2.03
C SER A 74 -22.23 5.69 -0.99
N ALA A 75 -22.41 4.72 -0.09
CA ALA A 75 -21.41 4.37 0.92
C ALA A 75 -20.12 3.81 0.29
N SER A 76 -20.24 2.90 -0.70
CA SER A 76 -19.08 2.31 -1.37
C SER A 76 -18.26 3.36 -2.11
N ILE A 77 -18.92 4.31 -2.76
CA ILE A 77 -18.27 5.42 -3.45
C ILE A 77 -17.66 6.40 -2.45
N GLY A 78 -18.33 6.70 -1.34
CA GLY A 78 -17.75 7.42 -0.19
C GLY A 78 -16.44 6.84 0.28
N LEU A 79 -16.45 5.55 0.57
CA LEU A 79 -15.25 4.83 0.98
C LEU A 79 -14.17 4.86 -0.11
N HIS A 80 -14.54 4.75 -1.39
CA HIS A 80 -13.58 4.82 -2.50
C HIS A 80 -12.87 6.17 -2.63
N PHE A 81 -13.62 7.28 -2.57
CA PHE A 81 -13.04 8.63 -2.62
C PHE A 81 -12.13 8.90 -1.43
N TRP A 82 -12.61 8.58 -0.24
CA TRP A 82 -11.86 8.73 1.00
C TRP A 82 -10.56 7.91 1.00
N SER A 83 -10.67 6.62 0.68
CA SER A 83 -9.52 5.71 0.66
C SER A 83 -8.48 6.14 -0.36
N THR A 84 -8.89 6.47 -1.58
CA THR A 84 -7.96 6.88 -2.65
C THR A 84 -7.21 8.17 -2.29
N ALA A 85 -7.90 9.19 -1.79
CA ALA A 85 -7.24 10.44 -1.38
C ALA A 85 -6.27 10.22 -0.21
N THR A 86 -6.70 9.43 0.79
CA THR A 86 -5.86 9.13 1.95
C THR A 86 -4.65 8.29 1.57
N GLU A 87 -4.81 7.31 0.68
CA GLU A 87 -3.74 6.46 0.17
C GLU A 87 -2.65 7.29 -0.53
N VAL A 88 -3.04 8.19 -1.44
CA VAL A 88 -2.09 9.08 -2.14
C VAL A 88 -1.26 9.91 -1.15
N LEU A 89 -1.91 10.48 -0.14
CA LEU A 89 -1.24 11.28 0.89
C LEU A 89 -0.33 10.44 1.78
N LEU A 90 -0.75 9.22 2.15
CA LEU A 90 0.08 8.28 2.91
C LEU A 90 1.29 7.79 2.09
N SER A 91 1.14 7.57 0.78
CA SER A 91 2.23 7.25 -0.13
C SER A 91 3.24 8.41 -0.23
N PHE A 92 2.76 9.65 -0.29
CA PHE A 92 3.60 10.84 -0.21
C PHE A 92 4.32 10.98 1.14
N MET A 93 3.62 10.70 2.25
CA MET A 93 4.22 10.66 3.58
C MET A 93 5.31 9.58 3.69
N LEU A 94 5.10 8.42 3.05
CA LEU A 94 6.10 7.35 2.98
C LEU A 94 7.31 7.77 2.14
N ALA A 95 7.10 8.43 0.99
CA ALA A 95 8.18 9.00 0.18
C ALA A 95 8.99 10.04 0.97
N THR A 96 8.31 10.91 1.71
CA THR A 96 8.93 11.91 2.59
C THR A 96 9.76 11.25 3.70
N ASN A 97 9.23 10.21 4.35
CA ASN A 97 9.97 9.44 5.34
C ASN A 97 11.24 8.80 4.74
N ARG A 98 11.15 8.22 3.53
CA ARG A 98 12.30 7.64 2.84
C ARG A 98 13.33 8.71 2.50
N LEU A 99 12.90 9.88 2.06
CA LEU A 99 13.78 11.01 1.79
C LEU A 99 14.54 11.42 3.04
N PHE A 100 13.85 11.62 4.17
CA PHE A 100 14.51 12.04 5.42
C PHE A 100 15.55 11.03 5.90
N VAL A 101 15.22 9.74 5.86
CA VAL A 101 16.14 8.68 6.29
C VAL A 101 17.32 8.54 5.33
N MET A 102 17.08 8.43 4.03
CA MET A 102 18.14 8.20 3.03
C MET A 102 19.02 9.42 2.84
N VAL A 103 18.43 10.62 2.86
CA VAL A 103 19.16 11.89 2.75
C VAL A 103 19.84 12.29 4.07
N GLN A 104 19.57 11.58 5.17
CA GLN A 104 20.10 11.85 6.52
C GLN A 104 19.70 13.23 7.03
N LEU A 105 18.47 13.65 6.73
CA LEU A 105 17.90 14.93 7.15
C LEU A 105 17.34 14.84 8.58
N ALA A 106 18.23 14.57 9.54
CA ALA A 106 17.87 14.29 10.94
C ALA A 106 17.03 15.41 11.61
N ARG A 107 17.19 16.66 11.16
CA ARG A 107 16.39 17.80 11.65
C ARG A 107 14.89 17.63 11.41
N PHE A 108 14.52 16.93 10.33
CA PHE A 108 13.14 16.72 9.91
C PHE A 108 12.57 15.35 10.30
N ASP A 109 13.41 14.42 10.76
CA ASP A 109 12.98 13.09 11.24
C ASP A 109 12.44 13.15 12.68
N LYS A 110 11.53 14.10 12.95
CA LYS A 110 10.95 14.32 14.28
C LYS A 110 9.57 13.67 14.41
N PRO A 111 9.25 13.03 15.55
CA PRO A 111 7.93 12.45 15.80
C PRO A 111 6.75 13.41 15.60
N LEU A 112 6.94 14.70 15.92
CA LEU A 112 5.90 15.72 15.77
C LEU A 112 5.50 15.92 14.31
N ILE A 113 6.49 15.98 13.38
CA ILE A 113 6.24 16.19 11.95
C ILE A 113 5.36 15.07 11.41
N TYR A 114 5.69 13.80 11.71
CA TYR A 114 4.89 12.68 11.24
C TYR A 114 3.49 12.63 11.85
N LYS A 115 3.33 12.99 13.13
CA LYS A 115 1.99 13.08 13.75
C LYS A 115 1.13 14.13 13.05
N THR A 116 1.69 15.32 12.81
CA THR A 116 0.98 16.40 12.11
C THR A 116 0.64 16.00 10.67
N MET A 117 1.59 15.44 9.92
CA MET A 117 1.33 14.93 8.56
C MET A 117 0.23 13.88 8.55
N LEU A 118 0.22 12.96 9.53
CA LEU A 118 -0.80 11.93 9.63
C LEU A 118 -2.18 12.53 9.92
N MET A 119 -2.28 13.46 10.88
CA MET A 119 -3.54 14.16 11.17
C MET A 119 -4.06 14.90 9.93
N VAL A 120 -3.20 15.67 9.26
CA VAL A 120 -3.54 16.38 8.02
C VAL A 120 -3.99 15.41 6.94
N THR A 121 -3.32 14.27 6.79
CA THR A 121 -3.67 13.23 5.81
C THR A 121 -5.08 12.69 6.04
N TRP A 122 -5.42 12.32 7.27
CA TRP A 122 -6.75 11.82 7.60
C TRP A 122 -7.82 12.91 7.46
N SER A 123 -7.54 14.15 7.88
CA SER A 123 -8.47 15.27 7.73
C SER A 123 -8.77 15.58 6.26
N ILE A 124 -7.74 15.67 5.40
CA ILE A 124 -7.94 15.87 3.95
C ILE A 124 -8.65 14.68 3.32
N GLY A 125 -8.31 13.46 3.73
CA GLY A 125 -9.02 12.25 3.32
C GLY A 125 -10.52 12.35 3.60
N LEU A 126 -10.91 12.71 4.83
CA LEU A 126 -12.32 12.85 5.20
C LEU A 126 -13.00 13.99 4.42
N LEU A 127 -12.31 15.11 4.20
CA LEU A 127 -12.82 16.20 3.36
C LEU A 127 -13.05 15.77 1.90
N ALA A 128 -12.34 14.75 1.41
CA ALA A 128 -12.55 14.20 0.07
C ALA A 128 -13.91 13.49 -0.10
N ILE A 129 -14.65 13.25 0.99
CA ILE A 129 -16.03 12.72 0.97
C ILE A 129 -17.04 13.84 0.68
N TYR A 130 -16.76 15.09 1.08
CA TYR A 130 -17.67 16.24 0.89
C TYR A 130 -18.27 16.38 -0.53
N PRO A 131 -17.52 16.15 -1.62
CA PRO A 131 -18.05 16.22 -2.98
C PRO A 131 -19.22 15.27 -3.23
N ILE A 132 -19.37 14.21 -2.43
CA ILE A 132 -20.51 13.29 -2.54
C ILE A 132 -21.83 13.97 -2.26
N CYS A 133 -21.82 14.97 -1.38
CA CYS A 133 -22.98 15.83 -1.13
C CYS A 133 -23.36 16.67 -2.37
N THR A 134 -22.49 16.77 -3.37
CA THR A 134 -22.71 17.52 -4.61
C THR A 134 -22.91 16.64 -5.85
N ILE A 135 -22.95 15.31 -5.68
CA ILE A 135 -23.15 14.37 -6.79
C ILE A 135 -24.62 14.29 -7.18
N THR A 136 -24.90 14.36 -8.49
CA THR A 136 -26.24 14.22 -9.05
C THR A 136 -26.63 12.76 -9.29
N LYS A 137 -25.68 11.90 -9.70
CA LYS A 137 -25.94 10.48 -9.98
C LYS A 137 -24.76 9.60 -9.57
N ILE A 138 -25.07 8.57 -8.79
CA ILE A 138 -24.14 7.57 -8.24
C ILE A 138 -24.70 6.21 -8.64
N PHE A 139 -23.98 5.44 -9.45
CA PHE A 139 -24.42 4.10 -9.85
C PHE A 139 -23.23 3.17 -10.13
N TYR A 140 -23.50 1.87 -10.10
CA TYR A 140 -22.54 0.87 -10.51
C TYR A 140 -22.87 0.44 -11.93
N ASP A 141 -21.99 0.75 -12.87
CA ASP A 141 -22.16 0.37 -14.26
C ASP A 141 -21.85 -1.13 -14.41
N LEU A 142 -22.91 -1.93 -14.63
CA LEU A 142 -22.82 -3.38 -14.76
C LEU A 142 -22.14 -3.82 -16.07
N GLU A 143 -22.15 -2.99 -17.11
CA GLU A 143 -21.49 -3.30 -18.39
C GLU A 143 -20.00 -3.00 -18.31
N ALA A 144 -19.65 -1.82 -17.78
CA ALA A 144 -18.25 -1.42 -17.60
C ALA A 144 -17.63 -2.00 -16.31
N HIS A 145 -18.42 -2.67 -15.47
CA HIS A 145 -18.03 -3.23 -14.16
C HIS A 145 -17.28 -2.23 -13.27
N ARG A 146 -17.74 -0.98 -13.21
CA ARG A 146 -17.08 0.11 -12.46
C ARG A 146 -18.09 1.03 -11.78
N TYR A 147 -17.65 1.66 -10.69
CA TYR A 147 -18.41 2.74 -10.07
C TYR A 147 -18.33 3.97 -10.98
N ASN A 148 -19.48 4.41 -11.49
CA ASN A 148 -19.59 5.65 -12.25
C ASN A 148 -20.19 6.73 -11.36
N VAL A 149 -19.66 7.93 -11.51
CA VAL A 149 -20.08 9.09 -10.75
C VAL A 149 -20.19 10.27 -11.69
N GLU A 150 -21.38 10.83 -11.79
CA GLU A 150 -21.61 12.08 -12.51
C GLU A 150 -21.41 13.23 -11.51
N TYR A 151 -20.17 13.72 -11.41
CA TYR A 151 -19.84 14.89 -10.61
C TYR A 151 -19.45 16.09 -11.49
N ASN A 152 -19.50 17.28 -10.88
CA ASN A 152 -19.09 18.52 -11.52
C ASN A 152 -17.67 18.41 -12.12
N ARG A 153 -17.51 18.74 -13.41
CA ARG A 153 -16.23 18.73 -14.12
C ARG A 153 -15.15 19.51 -13.37
N PHE A 154 -15.53 20.58 -12.67
CA PHE A 154 -14.63 21.37 -11.83
C PHE A 154 -13.99 20.53 -10.72
N PHE A 155 -14.78 19.74 -10.01
CA PHE A 155 -14.29 18.86 -8.96
C PHE A 155 -13.32 17.79 -9.50
N SER A 156 -13.65 17.20 -10.66
CA SER A 156 -12.74 16.27 -11.35
C SER A 156 -11.36 16.86 -11.60
N LYS A 157 -11.33 18.11 -12.08
CA LYS A 157 -10.10 18.83 -12.42
C LYS A 157 -9.29 19.14 -11.17
N ILE A 158 -9.94 19.59 -10.10
CA ILE A 158 -9.26 19.82 -8.81
C ILE A 158 -8.66 18.52 -8.29
N ARG A 159 -9.44 17.43 -8.24
CA ARG A 159 -8.96 16.13 -7.75
C ARG A 159 -7.75 15.65 -8.54
N LEU A 160 -7.83 15.71 -9.88
CA LEU A 160 -6.73 15.34 -10.76
C LEU A 160 -5.50 16.22 -10.55
N CYS A 161 -5.68 17.54 -10.44
CA CYS A 161 -4.58 18.48 -10.24
C CYS A 161 -3.86 18.24 -8.91
N VAL A 162 -4.62 18.12 -7.81
CA VAL A 162 -4.07 17.85 -6.48
C VAL A 162 -3.35 16.50 -6.44
N THR A 163 -3.98 15.44 -6.96
CA THR A 163 -3.39 14.10 -6.99
C THR A 163 -2.12 14.08 -7.83
N SER A 164 -2.15 14.65 -9.04
CA SER A 164 -0.99 14.74 -9.92
C SER A 164 0.15 15.53 -9.28
N THR A 165 -0.15 16.65 -8.60
CA THR A 165 0.86 17.44 -7.89
C THR A 165 1.54 16.63 -6.80
N ILE A 166 0.77 15.89 -5.98
CA ILE A 166 1.33 15.05 -4.91
C ILE A 166 2.19 13.91 -5.49
N LEU A 167 1.75 13.29 -6.59
CA LEU A 167 2.51 12.23 -7.26
C LEU A 167 3.80 12.76 -7.88
N VAL A 168 3.77 13.92 -8.54
CA VAL A 168 4.97 14.57 -9.10
C VAL A 168 5.96 14.93 -8.00
N LEU A 169 5.49 15.52 -6.89
CA LEU A 169 6.35 15.81 -5.74
C LEU A 169 6.97 14.53 -5.17
N SER A 170 6.19 13.46 -5.03
CA SER A 170 6.71 12.15 -4.59
C SER A 170 7.75 11.59 -5.55
N ALA A 171 7.52 11.70 -6.86
CA ALA A 171 8.48 11.27 -7.89
C ALA A 171 9.79 12.06 -7.80
N ILE A 172 9.73 13.38 -7.61
CA ILE A 172 10.90 14.23 -7.38
C ILE A 172 11.67 13.76 -6.14
N MET A 173 10.98 13.47 -5.03
CA MET A 173 11.62 12.94 -3.82
C MET A 173 12.34 11.61 -4.10
N TYR A 174 11.70 10.68 -4.82
CA TYR A 174 12.34 9.41 -5.19
C TYR A 174 13.54 9.61 -6.11
N THR A 175 13.47 10.52 -7.07
CA THR A 175 14.61 10.89 -7.94
C THR A 175 15.77 11.45 -7.13
N VAL A 176 15.52 12.34 -6.15
CA VAL A 176 16.56 12.85 -5.25
C VAL A 176 17.23 11.73 -4.47
N ILE A 177 16.47 10.75 -3.98
CA ILE A 177 17.03 9.59 -3.27
C ILE A 177 17.91 8.76 -4.22
N VAL A 178 17.45 8.49 -5.44
CA VAL A 178 18.23 7.74 -6.45
C VAL A 178 19.51 8.47 -6.81
N LEU A 179 19.45 9.78 -7.05
CA LEU A 179 20.64 10.60 -7.33
C LEU A 179 21.62 10.55 -6.16
N LYS A 180 21.15 10.71 -4.92
CA LYS A 180 22.02 10.59 -3.73
C LYS A 180 22.70 9.23 -3.67
N ILE A 181 21.96 8.15 -3.91
CA ILE A 181 22.47 6.77 -3.95
C ILE A 181 23.53 6.61 -5.05
N SER A 182 23.30 7.14 -6.24
CA SER A 182 24.22 7.05 -7.37
C SER A 182 25.51 7.85 -7.16
N PHE A 183 25.44 9.02 -6.52
CA PHE A 183 26.61 9.87 -6.28
C PHE A 183 27.42 9.42 -5.05
N GLN A 184 26.77 8.91 -4.01
CA GLN A 184 27.47 8.37 -2.85
C GLN A 184 27.97 6.95 -3.16
N ARG A 185 29.16 6.83 -3.75
CA ARG A 185 29.88 5.55 -4.01
C ARG A 185 30.13 4.68 -2.76
N LYS A 186 29.63 5.07 -1.59
CA LYS A 186 29.68 4.26 -0.36
C LYS A 186 28.77 3.06 -0.51
N LYS A 187 29.19 1.93 0.06
CA LYS A 187 28.40 0.70 0.10
C LYS A 187 27.08 0.96 0.84
N ILE A 188 26.00 1.15 0.07
CA ILE A 188 24.66 1.29 0.62
C ILE A 188 24.32 0.01 1.38
N ILE A 189 23.77 0.17 2.57
CA ILE A 189 23.29 -0.95 3.36
C ILE A 189 22.16 -1.60 2.56
N SER A 190 22.36 -2.86 2.15
CA SER A 190 21.40 -3.57 1.29
C SER A 190 19.96 -3.61 1.85
N GLU A 191 19.81 -3.44 3.17
CA GLU A 191 18.52 -3.36 3.85
C GLU A 191 17.78 -2.06 3.52
N ASP A 192 18.49 -0.93 3.44
CA ASP A 192 17.92 0.38 3.12
C ASP A 192 17.42 0.41 1.67
N ALA A 193 18.22 -0.11 0.73
CA ALA A 193 17.81 -0.25 -0.67
C ALA A 193 16.52 -1.08 -0.83
N LYS A 194 16.38 -2.18 -0.08
CA LYS A 194 15.16 -2.99 -0.09
C LYS A 194 13.95 -2.23 0.44
N LEU A 195 14.11 -1.45 1.52
CA LEU A 195 13.03 -0.62 2.07
C LEU A 195 12.66 0.53 1.13
N PHE A 196 13.61 1.05 0.36
CA PHE A 196 13.35 2.02 -0.70
C PHE A 196 12.52 1.41 -1.84
N VAL A 197 12.96 0.26 -2.38
CA VAL A 197 12.21 -0.47 -3.43
C VAL A 197 10.81 -0.85 -2.94
N GLN A 198 10.67 -1.25 -1.67
CA GLN A 198 9.38 -1.52 -1.04
C GLN A 198 8.42 -0.32 -1.07
N ALA A 199 8.93 0.91 -1.00
CA ALA A 199 8.13 2.13 -1.07
C ALA A 199 7.90 2.59 -2.53
N LEU A 200 8.89 2.39 -3.39
CA LEU A 200 8.85 2.81 -4.80
C LEU A 200 7.86 1.98 -5.61
N LEU A 201 7.87 0.65 -5.48
CA LEU A 201 7.01 -0.21 -6.29
C LEU A 201 5.51 0.11 -6.15
N PRO A 202 4.95 0.24 -4.94
CA PRO A 202 3.54 0.55 -4.81
C PRO A 202 3.20 1.98 -5.22
N PHE A 203 4.16 2.91 -5.10
CA PHE A 203 4.02 4.25 -5.67
C PHE A 203 3.89 4.21 -7.20
N VAL A 204 4.72 3.42 -7.89
CA VAL A 204 4.61 3.23 -9.36
C VAL A 204 3.26 2.61 -9.72
N TRP A 205 2.78 1.64 -8.93
CA TRP A 205 1.46 1.05 -9.14
C TRP A 205 0.32 2.06 -8.95
N LEU A 206 0.41 2.91 -7.92
CA LEU A 206 -0.54 4.00 -7.68
C LEU A 206 -0.52 5.02 -8.82
N LEU A 207 0.66 5.38 -9.34
CA LEU A 207 0.79 6.25 -10.50
C LEU A 207 0.09 5.64 -11.72
N PHE A 208 0.32 4.36 -11.99
CA PHE A 208 -0.37 3.64 -13.06
C PHE A 208 -1.89 3.65 -12.89
N ARG A 209 -2.39 3.38 -11.67
CA ARG A 209 -3.82 3.46 -11.33
C ARG A 209 -4.38 4.84 -11.66
N VAL A 210 -3.74 5.92 -11.21
CA VAL A 210 -4.20 7.30 -11.46
C VAL A 210 -4.21 7.63 -12.95
N ILE A 211 -3.15 7.29 -13.67
CA ILE A 211 -3.07 7.48 -15.13
C ILE A 211 -4.21 6.70 -15.82
N SER A 212 -4.37 5.41 -15.51
CA SER A 212 -5.42 4.57 -16.11
C SER A 212 -6.84 5.09 -15.84
N SER A 213 -7.07 5.69 -14.67
CA SER A 213 -8.39 6.24 -14.31
C SER A 213 -8.75 7.54 -15.02
N HIS A 214 -7.75 8.26 -15.56
CA HIS A 214 -7.94 9.60 -16.12
C HIS A 214 -7.72 9.67 -17.63
N PHE A 215 -6.91 8.79 -18.19
CA PHE A 215 -6.68 8.76 -19.63
C PHE A 215 -7.76 7.91 -20.33
N LEU A 216 -8.83 8.60 -20.76
CA LEU A 216 -9.81 8.10 -21.73
C LEU A 216 -9.15 7.57 -23.03
N PHE A 217 -7.90 7.97 -23.30
CA PHE A 217 -7.09 7.48 -24.41
C PHE A 217 -6.97 5.95 -24.44
N ALA A 218 -7.02 5.31 -23.27
CA ALA A 218 -7.05 3.85 -23.19
C ALA A 218 -8.28 3.25 -23.90
N ARG A 219 -9.45 3.91 -23.82
CA ARG A 219 -10.70 3.41 -24.42
C ARG A 219 -10.61 3.36 -25.95
N SER A 220 -10.09 4.42 -26.57
CA SER A 220 -9.99 4.50 -28.03
C SER A 220 -8.94 3.55 -28.60
N LEU A 221 -7.89 3.23 -27.84
CA LEU A 221 -6.79 2.38 -28.30
C LEU A 221 -7.03 0.89 -27.99
N LEU A 222 -7.49 0.57 -26.78
CA LEU A 222 -7.60 -0.80 -26.27
C LEU A 222 -8.99 -1.42 -26.54
N GLY A 223 -10.00 -0.59 -26.78
CA GLY A 223 -11.39 -1.01 -26.76
C GLY A 223 -11.91 -1.16 -25.33
N GLU A 224 -13.24 -1.11 -25.19
CA GLU A 224 -13.93 -1.01 -23.89
C GLU A 224 -13.66 -2.21 -22.99
N THR A 225 -13.67 -3.42 -23.57
CA THR A 225 -13.46 -4.65 -22.80
C THR A 225 -12.06 -4.71 -22.20
N LEU A 226 -11.03 -4.34 -22.97
CA LEU A 226 -9.66 -4.39 -22.51
C LEU A 226 -9.37 -3.26 -21.52
N GLU A 227 -9.92 -2.06 -21.74
CA GLU A 227 -9.88 -0.96 -20.76
C GLU A 227 -10.47 -1.42 -19.42
N THR A 228 -11.66 -2.03 -19.43
CA THR A 228 -12.30 -2.58 -18.22
C THR A 228 -11.42 -3.63 -17.55
N LEU A 229 -10.84 -4.57 -18.32
CA LEU A 229 -9.94 -5.57 -17.76
C LEU A 229 -8.70 -4.95 -17.12
N VAL A 230 -8.07 -3.97 -17.78
CA VAL A 230 -6.91 -3.25 -17.23
C VAL A 230 -7.30 -2.50 -15.96
N PHE A 231 -8.41 -1.76 -15.98
CA PHE A 231 -8.89 -1.04 -14.80
C PHE A 231 -9.19 -1.98 -13.63
N VAL A 232 -9.86 -3.10 -13.88
CA VAL A 232 -10.19 -4.09 -12.85
C VAL A 232 -8.93 -4.75 -12.32
N ILE A 233 -8.07 -5.25 -13.19
CA ILE A 233 -6.87 -5.99 -12.78
C ILE A 233 -5.95 -5.05 -12.01
N PHE A 234 -5.56 -3.91 -12.59
CA PHE A 234 -4.56 -3.05 -11.99
C PHE A 234 -5.13 -2.10 -10.93
N GLY A 235 -6.32 -1.55 -11.16
CA GLY A 235 -6.94 -0.61 -10.23
C GLY A 235 -7.36 -1.29 -8.93
N ARG A 236 -7.99 -2.47 -9.00
CA ARG A 236 -8.51 -3.16 -7.81
C ARG A 236 -7.47 -4.04 -7.10
N SER A 237 -6.34 -4.36 -7.73
CA SER A 237 -5.28 -5.14 -7.07
C SER A 237 -4.29 -4.31 -6.28
N LEU A 238 -4.37 -2.97 -6.27
CA LEU A 238 -3.40 -2.13 -5.56
C LEU A 238 -3.27 -2.51 -4.06
N PRO A 239 -4.37 -2.74 -3.30
CA PRO A 239 -4.29 -3.24 -1.92
C PRO A 239 -3.53 -4.57 -1.77
N ALA A 240 -3.74 -5.49 -2.72
CA ALA A 240 -3.06 -6.78 -2.76
C ALA A 240 -1.57 -6.61 -3.08
N PHE A 241 -1.26 -5.75 -4.03
CA PHE A 241 0.10 -5.42 -4.45
C PHE A 241 0.90 -4.79 -3.29
N HIS A 242 0.31 -3.85 -2.55
CA HIS A 242 0.88 -3.31 -1.32
C HIS A 242 1.30 -4.42 -0.34
N PHE A 243 0.38 -5.34 -0.03
CA PHE A 243 0.66 -6.46 0.86
C PHE A 243 1.81 -7.34 0.34
N ILE A 244 1.77 -7.73 -0.95
CA ILE A 244 2.78 -8.60 -1.56
C ILE A 244 4.16 -7.95 -1.48
N VAL A 245 4.27 -6.68 -1.87
CA VAL A 245 5.54 -5.92 -1.81
C VAL A 245 6.07 -5.87 -0.37
N TYR A 246 5.21 -5.62 0.61
CA TYR A 246 5.62 -5.62 2.02
C TYR A 246 6.15 -6.99 2.46
N MET A 247 5.50 -8.08 2.05
CA MET A 247 5.93 -9.44 2.40
C MET A 247 7.20 -9.90 1.69
N VAL A 248 7.44 -9.45 0.45
CA VAL A 248 8.64 -9.79 -0.34
C VAL A 248 9.86 -9.06 0.19
N PHE A 249 9.77 -7.74 0.37
CA PHE A 249 10.94 -6.91 0.68
C PHE A 249 11.20 -6.75 2.19
N ASN A 250 10.17 -6.87 3.04
CA ASN A 250 10.32 -6.66 4.48
C ASN A 250 10.56 -7.96 5.25
N ARG A 251 11.84 -8.34 5.42
CA ARG A 251 12.22 -9.56 6.16
C ARG A 251 11.71 -9.56 7.60
N THR A 252 11.72 -8.42 8.27
CA THR A 252 11.31 -8.30 9.68
C THR A 252 9.82 -8.56 9.82
N LEU A 253 8.98 -7.90 9.00
CA LEU A 253 7.54 -8.11 8.98
C LEU A 253 7.20 -9.57 8.64
N ARG A 254 7.84 -10.14 7.61
CA ARG A 254 7.66 -11.54 7.21
C ARG A 254 7.99 -12.52 8.34
N ASN A 255 9.04 -12.25 9.11
CA ASN A 255 9.41 -13.08 10.25
C ASN A 255 8.36 -13.03 11.35
N GLU A 256 7.76 -11.87 11.62
CA GLU A 256 6.67 -11.74 12.59
C GLU A 256 5.38 -12.42 12.10
N VAL A 257 5.05 -12.34 10.80
CA VAL A 257 3.92 -13.11 10.21
C VAL A 257 4.12 -14.61 10.37
N ARG A 258 5.33 -15.12 10.07
CA ARG A 258 5.65 -16.55 10.25
C ARG A 258 5.56 -17.00 11.72
N LYS A 259 5.88 -16.12 12.67
CA LYS A 259 5.68 -16.40 14.11
C LYS A 259 4.20 -16.45 14.46
N LEU A 260 3.39 -15.52 13.95
CA LEU A 260 1.95 -15.49 14.18
C LEU A 260 1.27 -16.78 13.69
N LEU A 261 1.64 -17.23 12.49
CA LEU A 261 1.12 -18.47 11.89
C LEU A 261 1.70 -19.75 12.52
N ARG A 262 2.52 -19.64 13.58
CA ARG A 262 3.24 -20.77 14.20
C ARG A 262 4.06 -21.62 13.22
N LEU A 263 4.37 -21.09 12.04
CA LEU A 263 5.19 -21.75 11.01
C LEU A 263 6.67 -21.79 11.39
N LYS A 264 7.05 -21.13 12.49
CA LYS A 264 8.42 -21.20 12.99
C LYS A 264 8.62 -22.55 13.64
N LYS A 265 9.30 -23.46 12.94
CA LYS A 265 9.85 -24.69 13.52
C LYS A 265 10.56 -24.30 14.82
N LYS A 266 10.18 -24.93 15.95
CA LYS A 266 10.88 -24.75 17.22
C LYS A 266 12.38 -24.93 16.92
N PRO A 267 13.26 -24.00 17.33
CA PRO A 267 14.69 -24.20 17.11
C PRO A 267 15.03 -25.57 17.68
N LYS A 268 15.56 -26.48 16.83
CA LYS A 268 16.12 -27.74 17.32
C LYS A 268 17.15 -27.31 18.35
N VAL A 269 16.88 -27.59 19.63
CA VAL A 269 17.86 -27.44 20.69
C VAL A 269 18.94 -28.45 20.33
N VAL A 270 19.96 -28.01 19.61
CA VAL A 270 21.16 -28.79 19.42
C VAL A 270 21.75 -28.81 20.82
N HIS A 271 21.57 -29.93 21.52
CA HIS A 271 22.36 -30.21 22.71
C HIS A 271 23.81 -30.20 22.26
N VAL A 272 24.47 -29.06 22.46
CA VAL A 272 25.91 -28.97 22.39
C VAL A 272 26.39 -29.88 23.51
N LYS A 273 26.70 -31.12 23.15
CA LYS A 273 27.35 -32.09 24.02
C LYS A 273 28.62 -31.35 24.49
N LYS A 274 28.67 -30.97 25.77
CA LYS A 274 29.85 -30.34 26.38
C LYS A 274 31.05 -31.21 26.03
N MET A 275 31.84 -30.79 25.05
CA MET A 275 33.11 -31.41 24.75
C MET A 275 33.97 -31.05 25.95
N LYS A 276 34.28 -32.05 26.79
CA LYS A 276 35.22 -31.88 27.91
C LYS A 276 36.51 -31.32 27.31
N SER A 277 36.82 -30.06 27.59
CA SER A 277 38.13 -29.51 27.30
C SER A 277 39.10 -30.18 28.24
N THR A 278 39.85 -31.15 27.73
CA THR A 278 41.04 -31.66 28.40
C THR A 278 42.03 -30.51 28.45
N VAL A 279 42.08 -29.80 29.59
CA VAL A 279 43.09 -28.81 29.88
C VAL A 279 44.39 -29.57 30.11
N ALA A 280 45.29 -29.54 29.13
CA ALA A 280 46.66 -29.96 29.32
C ALA A 280 47.37 -28.84 30.08
N THR A 281 47.52 -29.03 31.39
CA THR A 281 48.35 -28.20 32.26
C THR A 281 49.80 -28.43 31.86
N VAL A 282 50.39 -27.50 31.11
CA VAL A 282 51.83 -27.48 30.86
C VAL A 282 52.49 -26.91 32.12
N CYS A 283 53.07 -27.78 32.94
CA CYS A 283 53.96 -27.39 34.02
C CYS A 283 55.27 -26.86 33.41
N SER A 284 55.51 -25.55 33.54
CA SER A 284 56.85 -24.98 33.43
C SER A 284 57.57 -25.14 34.77
N SER A 285 58.60 -25.99 34.77
CA SER A 285 59.59 -26.19 35.84
C SER A 285 60.62 -25.03 35.86
N PRO A 286 61.42 -24.90 36.94
CA PRO A 286 61.90 -23.64 37.52
C PRO A 286 62.99 -22.91 36.73
#